data_AF-A0A9W6T4Z5-F1
#
_entry.id   AF-A0A9W6T4Z5-F1
#
_cell.length_a   1.000
_cell.length_b   1.000
_cell.length_c   1.000
_cell.angle_alpha   90.00
_cell.angle_beta   90.00
_cell.angle_gamma   90.00
#
_symmetry.space_group_name_H-M   'P 1'
#
loop_
_entity.id
_entity.type
_entity.pdbx_description
1 polymer ?
#
loop_
_entity_poly.entity_id
_entity_poly.type
_entity_poly.pdbx_seq_one_letter_code
_entity_poly.pdbx_strand_id
1 'polypeptide(L)'
;MKIKSKNTYAKLQNSSKEREKQFKELLLLPKFGETVRTQEKQEVVEEVEEEEIKIITPSPVGIYLPDGKRKKCPISGRLAQYFDPQSGIPYNSVDSFRILRDVQDDMYYWAQIDNGGPESNYKGGIGVYMNKWNGRNAKGVPEGF
;
A
#
# COMPACT_ATOMS: atom_id res chain seq x y z
N MET A 1 -56.38 24.49 -44.73
CA MET A 1 -55.81 23.32 -44.02
C MET A 1 -54.72 22.65 -44.87
N LYS A 2 -53.44 23.00 -44.72
CA LYS A 2 -52.29 22.29 -45.34
C LYS A 2 -51.04 22.43 -44.46
N ILE A 3 -50.96 21.68 -43.37
CA ILE A 3 -49.76 21.63 -42.50
C ILE A 3 -49.55 20.20 -41.99
N LYS A 4 -49.31 19.24 -42.89
CA LYS A 4 -48.86 17.89 -42.50
C LYS A 4 -47.83 17.25 -43.45
N SER A 5 -47.34 17.93 -44.50
CA SER A 5 -46.46 17.30 -45.49
C SER A 5 -44.96 17.47 -45.22
N LYS A 6 -44.50 18.59 -44.65
CA LYS A 6 -43.04 18.85 -44.53
C LYS A 6 -42.32 17.92 -43.53
N ASN A 7 -42.99 17.47 -42.47
CA ASN A 7 -42.38 16.63 -41.42
C ASN A 7 -42.21 15.16 -41.87
N THR A 8 -43.10 14.66 -42.72
CA THR A 8 -43.00 13.28 -43.25
C THR A 8 -41.85 13.13 -44.25
N TYR A 9 -41.59 14.12 -45.10
CA TYR A 9 -40.45 14.08 -46.04
C TYR A 9 -39.10 14.07 -45.33
N ALA A 10 -38.91 14.88 -44.28
CA ALA A 10 -37.66 14.88 -43.50
C ALA A 10 -37.42 13.53 -42.81
N LYS A 11 -38.48 12.91 -42.27
CA LYS A 11 -38.41 11.59 -41.62
C LYS A 11 -38.08 10.47 -42.61
N LEU A 12 -38.62 10.53 -43.84
CA LEU A 12 -38.31 9.59 -44.92
C LEU A 12 -36.85 9.71 -45.38
N GLN A 13 -36.34 10.94 -45.50
CA GLN A 13 -34.94 11.21 -45.87
C GLN A 13 -33.95 10.69 -44.82
N ASN A 14 -34.26 10.86 -43.53
CA ASN A 14 -33.42 10.32 -42.46
C ASN A 14 -33.42 8.78 -42.42
N SER A 15 -34.59 8.16 -42.60
CA SER A 15 -34.70 6.68 -42.71
C SER A 15 -33.95 6.12 -43.93
N SER A 16 -33.90 6.87 -45.05
CA SER A 16 -33.11 6.47 -46.23
C SER A 16 -31.62 6.52 -45.93
N LYS A 17 -31.14 7.58 -45.28
CA LYS A 17 -29.73 7.75 -44.91
C LYS A 17 -29.27 6.72 -43.88
N GLU A 18 -30.12 6.36 -42.92
CA GLU A 18 -29.84 5.31 -41.94
C GLU A 18 -29.73 3.93 -42.61
N ARG A 19 -30.64 3.62 -43.54
CA ARG A 19 -30.57 2.38 -44.33
C ARG A 19 -29.34 2.31 -45.22
N GLU A 20 -28.93 3.42 -45.83
CA GLU A 20 -27.69 3.47 -46.63
C GLU A 20 -26.44 3.24 -45.78
N LYS A 21 -26.41 3.75 -44.54
CA LYS A 21 -25.31 3.46 -43.60
C LYS A 21 -25.28 2.00 -43.20
N GLN A 22 -26.42 1.43 -42.81
CA GLN A 22 -26.54 0.00 -42.47
C GLN A 22 -26.15 -0.88 -43.66
N PHE A 23 -26.58 -0.54 -44.87
CA PHE A 23 -26.22 -1.29 -46.07
C PHE A 23 -24.71 -1.24 -46.37
N LYS A 24 -24.06 -0.09 -46.14
CA LYS A 24 -22.59 0.02 -46.28
C LYS A 24 -21.84 -0.83 -45.27
N GLU A 25 -22.33 -0.94 -44.04
CA GLU A 25 -21.74 -1.81 -43.02
C GLU A 25 -21.91 -3.30 -43.38
N LEU A 26 -23.06 -3.69 -43.90
CA LEU A 26 -23.31 -5.07 -44.35
C LEU A 26 -22.44 -5.49 -45.54
N LEU A 27 -22.05 -4.54 -46.40
CA LEU A 27 -21.11 -4.80 -47.51
C LEU A 27 -19.67 -5.05 -47.05
N LEU A 28 -19.31 -4.63 -45.83
CA LEU A 28 -17.99 -4.86 -45.24
C LEU A 28 -17.90 -6.24 -44.57
N LEU A 29 -19.03 -6.93 -44.38
CA LEU A 29 -19.05 -8.26 -43.82
C LEU A 29 -18.50 -9.29 -44.82
N PRO A 30 -17.77 -10.31 -44.35
CA PRO A 30 -17.24 -11.37 -45.19
C PRO A 30 -18.38 -12.12 -45.89
N LYS A 31 -18.14 -12.58 -47.12
CA LYS A 31 -19.13 -13.40 -47.83
C LYS A 31 -19.15 -14.82 -47.27
N PHE A 32 -20.29 -15.48 -47.42
CA PHE A 32 -20.46 -16.86 -46.97
C PHE A 32 -19.42 -17.77 -47.66
N GLY A 33 -18.53 -18.37 -46.86
CA GLY A 33 -17.44 -19.22 -47.33
C GLY A 33 -16.04 -18.61 -47.23
N GLU A 34 -15.90 -17.32 -46.90
CA GLU A 34 -14.59 -16.72 -46.62
C GLU A 34 -14.20 -16.95 -45.15
N THR A 35 -13.09 -17.65 -44.92
CA THR A 35 -12.51 -17.79 -43.58
C THR A 35 -11.84 -16.49 -43.18
N VAL A 36 -12.44 -15.73 -42.27
CA VAL A 36 -11.81 -14.56 -41.66
C VAL A 36 -10.64 -15.06 -40.80
N ARG A 37 -9.41 -14.84 -41.27
CA ARG A 37 -8.25 -14.95 -40.40
C ARG A 37 -8.30 -13.74 -39.48
N THR A 38 -8.68 -13.96 -38.22
CA THR A 38 -8.60 -12.95 -37.17
C THR A 38 -7.19 -12.41 -37.16
N GLN A 39 -6.99 -11.20 -37.68
CA GLN A 39 -5.76 -10.49 -37.43
C GLN A 39 -5.83 -10.08 -35.97
N GLU A 40 -4.98 -10.68 -35.15
CA GLU A 40 -4.75 -10.25 -33.78
C GLU A 40 -4.37 -8.78 -33.84
N LYS A 41 -5.27 -7.91 -33.39
CA LYS A 41 -4.89 -6.55 -33.06
C LYS A 41 -3.85 -6.68 -31.97
N GLN A 42 -2.60 -6.38 -32.30
CA GLN A 42 -1.61 -6.04 -31.29
C GLN A 42 -2.12 -4.80 -30.58
N GLU A 43 -2.79 -4.99 -29.44
CA GLU A 43 -2.87 -3.94 -28.44
C GLU A 43 -1.43 -3.65 -28.03
N VAL A 44 -0.94 -2.47 -28.41
CA VAL A 44 0.27 -1.91 -27.84
C VAL A 44 -0.07 -1.67 -26.38
N VAL A 45 0.33 -2.60 -25.52
CA VAL A 45 0.37 -2.40 -24.08
C VAL A 45 1.42 -1.31 -23.87
N GLU A 46 0.96 -0.08 -23.66
CA GLU A 46 1.83 0.94 -23.09
C GLU A 46 2.24 0.42 -21.70
N GLU A 47 3.50 0.00 -21.58
CA GLU A 47 4.11 -0.25 -20.29
C GLU A 47 4.03 1.05 -19.51
N VAL A 48 3.11 1.10 -18.54
CA VAL A 48 3.09 2.15 -17.54
C VAL A 48 4.35 1.94 -16.72
N GLU A 49 5.40 2.72 -17.02
CA GLU A 49 6.58 2.82 -16.17
C GLU A 49 6.07 3.16 -14.77
N GLU A 50 6.22 2.22 -13.83
CA GLU A 50 6.04 2.48 -12.41
C GLU A 50 7.11 3.50 -12.01
N GLU A 51 6.80 4.78 -12.09
CA GLU A 51 7.65 5.84 -11.57
C GLU A 51 7.84 5.57 -10.07
N GLU A 52 8.99 5.01 -9.68
CA GLU A 52 9.40 4.91 -8.28
C GLU A 52 9.46 6.34 -7.71
N ILE A 53 8.39 6.76 -7.04
CA ILE A 53 8.34 8.04 -6.33
C ILE A 53 9.36 7.99 -5.19
N LYS A 54 10.60 8.40 -5.47
CA LYS A 54 11.65 8.56 -4.47
C LYS A 54 11.36 9.83 -3.68
N ILE A 55 10.58 9.68 -2.60
CA ILE A 55 10.36 10.75 -1.63
C ILE A 55 11.68 11.01 -0.89
N ILE A 56 12.46 11.99 -1.35
CA ILE A 56 13.69 12.42 -0.69
C ILE A 56 13.34 13.55 0.29
N THR A 57 12.80 13.19 1.45
CA THR A 57 12.69 14.14 2.57
C THR A 57 14.02 14.19 3.34
N PRO A 58 14.50 15.38 3.74
CA PRO A 58 15.66 15.48 4.62
C PRO A 58 15.39 14.70 5.92
N SER A 59 16.40 14.01 6.42
CA SER A 59 16.26 13.23 7.65
C SER A 59 15.79 14.13 8.79
N PRO A 60 14.77 13.71 9.58
CA PRO A 60 14.27 14.52 10.67
C PRO A 60 15.37 14.80 11.71
N VAL A 61 15.32 15.99 12.28
CA VAL A 61 16.22 16.42 13.35
C VAL A 61 16.10 15.43 14.50
N GLY A 62 17.22 14.87 14.96
CA GLY A 62 17.25 13.93 16.10
C GLY A 62 17.70 12.50 15.77
N ILE A 63 17.88 12.13 14.49
CA ILE A 63 18.40 10.80 14.10
C ILE A 63 19.93 10.70 14.20
N TYR A 64 20.65 11.82 14.02
CA TYR A 64 22.11 11.80 14.05
C TYR A 64 22.66 12.00 15.46
N LEU A 65 23.75 11.31 15.76
CA LEU A 65 24.63 11.54 16.90
C LEU A 65 25.55 12.74 16.60
N PRO A 66 26.18 13.37 17.61
CA PRO A 66 27.11 14.47 17.40
C PRO A 66 28.31 14.13 16.51
N ASP A 67 28.67 12.84 16.41
CA ASP A 67 29.72 12.32 15.54
C ASP A 67 29.26 12.10 14.08
N GLY A 68 28.03 12.47 13.74
CA GLY A 68 27.45 12.32 12.41
C GLY A 68 26.91 10.92 12.10
N LYS A 69 27.04 9.95 13.02
CA LYS A 69 26.47 8.61 12.81
C LYS A 69 24.96 8.60 13.08
N ARG A 70 24.24 7.71 12.39
CA ARG A 70 22.81 7.50 12.69
C ARG A 70 22.65 6.74 14.00
N LYS A 71 21.71 7.18 14.83
CA LYS A 71 21.26 6.45 16.02
C LYS A 71 20.69 5.08 15.62
N LYS A 72 20.82 4.10 16.51
CA LYS A 72 20.20 2.79 16.33
C LYS A 72 18.74 2.83 16.81
N CYS A 73 17.88 2.10 16.12
CA CYS A 73 16.52 1.82 16.55
C CYS A 73 16.57 0.88 17.77
N PRO A 74 15.91 1.21 18.90
CA PRO A 74 15.95 0.37 20.09
C PRO A 74 15.19 -0.95 19.93
N ILE A 75 14.23 -1.01 19.00
CA ILE A 75 13.42 -2.22 18.76
C ILE A 75 14.16 -3.21 17.83
N SER A 76 14.71 -2.74 16.71
CA SER A 76 15.32 -3.61 15.70
C SER A 76 16.85 -3.68 15.74
N GLY A 77 17.51 -2.78 16.49
CA GLY A 77 18.97 -2.62 16.50
C GLY A 77 19.58 -2.05 15.21
N ARG A 78 18.79 -1.90 14.13
CA ARG A 78 19.21 -1.33 12.84
C ARG A 78 19.35 0.20 12.92
N LEU A 79 20.04 0.80 11.96
CA LEU A 79 20.15 2.26 11.87
C LEU A 79 18.76 2.88 11.70
N ALA A 80 18.43 3.87 12.52
CA ALA A 80 17.15 4.55 12.43
C ALA A 80 17.02 5.34 11.12
N GLN A 81 15.81 5.34 10.58
CA GLN A 81 15.43 6.07 9.37
C GLN A 81 14.45 7.20 9.68
N TYR A 82 13.67 7.04 10.77
CA TYR A 82 12.63 7.94 11.19
C TYR A 82 12.80 8.32 12.66
N PHE A 83 12.10 9.37 13.08
CA PHE A 83 12.12 9.89 14.44
C PHE A 83 10.69 10.19 14.87
N ASP A 84 10.28 9.70 16.05
CA ASP A 84 8.97 10.01 16.61
C ASP A 84 9.05 11.29 17.44
N PRO A 85 8.38 12.40 17.04
CA PRO A 85 8.44 13.66 17.76
C PRO A 85 7.75 13.60 19.14
N GLN A 86 6.81 12.67 19.35
CA GLN A 86 6.09 12.58 20.62
C GLN A 86 6.94 11.91 21.70
N SER A 87 7.61 10.81 21.36
CA SER A 87 8.45 10.07 22.30
C SER A 87 9.92 10.46 22.29
N GLY A 88 10.37 11.12 21.22
CA GLY A 88 11.77 11.43 20.98
C GLY A 88 12.61 10.19 20.61
N ILE A 89 11.98 9.07 20.26
CA ILE A 89 12.67 7.79 20.01
C ILE A 89 12.88 7.58 18.50
N PRO A 90 14.12 7.31 18.06
CA PRO A 90 14.40 6.99 16.66
C PRO A 90 14.02 5.54 16.32
N TYR A 91 13.44 5.30 15.13
CA TYR A 91 13.02 3.96 14.69
C TYR A 91 13.37 3.67 13.22
N ASN A 92 13.41 2.38 12.85
CA ASN A 92 13.86 1.94 11.52
C ASN A 92 12.70 1.66 10.55
N SER A 93 11.56 1.14 11.01
CA SER A 93 10.45 0.73 10.15
C SER A 93 9.09 1.01 10.81
N VAL A 94 8.01 0.95 10.02
CA VAL A 94 6.62 1.07 10.53
C VAL A 94 6.32 0.00 11.59
N ASP A 95 6.84 -1.23 11.43
CA ASP A 95 6.67 -2.28 12.44
C ASP A 95 7.38 -1.96 13.74
N SER A 96 8.58 -1.36 13.67
CA SER A 96 9.29 -0.88 14.87
C SER A 96 8.49 0.21 15.58
N PHE A 97 7.82 1.09 14.82
CA PHE A 97 6.96 2.13 15.37
C PHE A 97 5.71 1.56 16.05
N ARG A 98 5.05 0.55 15.44
CA ARG A 98 3.91 -0.13 16.06
C ARG A 98 4.27 -0.75 17.41
N ILE A 99 5.38 -1.48 17.47
CA ILE A 99 5.87 -2.08 18.72
C ILE A 99 6.18 -0.99 19.76
N LEU A 100 6.80 0.11 19.33
CA LEU A 100 7.09 1.23 20.22
C LEU A 100 5.82 1.87 20.83
N ARG A 101 4.76 2.00 20.03
CA ARG A 101 3.45 2.47 20.53
C ARG A 101 2.81 1.48 21.47
N ASP A 102 2.78 0.21 21.12
CA ASP A 102 2.29 -0.85 22.00
C ASP A 102 3.02 -0.84 23.36
N VAL A 103 4.33 -0.61 23.40
CA VAL A 103 5.10 -0.49 24.65
C VAL A 103 4.68 0.75 25.46
N GLN A 104 4.41 1.89 24.81
CA GLN A 104 3.93 3.10 25.50
C GLN A 104 2.52 2.95 26.05
N ASP A 105 1.69 2.15 25.38
CA ASP A 105 0.32 1.86 25.77
C ASP A 105 0.23 0.69 26.78
N ASP A 106 1.36 0.29 27.37
CA ASP A 106 1.49 -0.79 28.39
C ASP A 106 0.92 -2.15 27.91
N MET A 107 0.99 -2.41 26.60
CA MET A 107 0.44 -3.63 26.00
C MET A 107 1.32 -4.86 26.22
N TYR A 108 2.58 -4.66 26.62
CA TYR A 108 3.56 -5.72 26.90
C TYR A 108 3.82 -5.83 28.39
N TYR A 109 3.96 -7.07 28.88
CA TYR A 109 4.31 -7.30 30.27
C TYR A 109 5.78 -6.94 30.54
N TRP A 110 6.04 -6.04 31.50
CA TRP A 110 7.38 -5.79 32.00
C TRP A 110 7.74 -6.78 33.13
N ALA A 111 8.68 -7.69 32.84
CA ALA A 111 9.23 -8.61 33.81
C ALA A 111 10.54 -8.05 34.38
N GLN A 112 10.51 -7.65 35.65
CA GLN A 112 11.69 -7.21 36.37
C GLN A 112 12.42 -8.44 36.95
N ILE A 113 13.56 -8.78 36.35
CA ILE A 113 14.34 -9.97 36.72
C ILE A 113 15.24 -9.66 37.92
N ASP A 114 15.79 -8.46 37.95
CA ASP A 114 16.67 -7.97 39.00
C ASP A 114 16.29 -6.52 39.34
N ASN A 115 16.20 -6.21 40.63
CA ASN A 115 15.85 -4.88 41.14
C ASN A 115 17.06 -3.97 41.35
N GLY A 116 18.26 -4.47 41.05
CA GLY A 116 19.51 -3.78 41.34
C GLY A 116 19.90 -3.92 42.81
N GLY A 117 21.11 -3.50 43.14
CA GLY A 117 21.62 -3.57 44.51
C GLY A 117 23.13 -3.81 44.58
N PRO A 118 23.67 -4.02 45.79
CA PRO A 118 25.11 -4.25 46.00
C PRO A 118 25.65 -5.49 45.26
N GLU A 119 24.79 -6.49 45.04
CA GLU A 119 25.13 -7.75 44.37
C GLU A 119 24.77 -7.77 42.88
N SER A 120 24.16 -6.71 42.36
CA SER A 120 23.77 -6.62 40.96
C SER A 120 24.87 -5.96 40.11
N ASN A 121 25.04 -6.48 38.88
CA ASN A 121 25.88 -5.84 37.88
C ASN A 121 25.36 -4.46 37.43
N TYR A 122 24.07 -4.18 37.62
CA TYR A 122 23.42 -2.95 37.17
C TYR A 122 22.69 -2.27 38.32
N LYS A 123 23.02 -1.00 38.58
CA LYS A 123 22.47 -0.24 39.71
C LYS A 123 20.93 -0.12 39.70
N GLY A 124 20.33 -0.12 38.51
CA GLY A 124 18.86 -0.10 38.33
C GLY A 124 18.25 -1.48 38.07
N GLY A 125 19.03 -2.54 38.18
CA GLY A 125 18.62 -3.89 37.87
C GLY A 125 18.45 -4.14 36.37
N ILE A 126 17.81 -5.26 36.04
CA ILE A 126 17.53 -5.70 34.67
C ILE A 126 16.06 -6.12 34.62
N GLY A 127 15.36 -5.65 33.59
CA GLY A 127 14.05 -6.16 33.23
C GLY A 127 13.92 -6.30 31.73
N VAL A 128 12.85 -6.97 31.32
CA VAL A 128 12.57 -7.29 29.92
C VAL A 128 11.07 -7.14 29.64
N TYR A 129 10.73 -6.54 28.51
CA TYR A 129 9.38 -6.62 27.97
C TYR A 129 9.17 -8.01 27.37
N MET A 130 8.23 -8.76 27.94
CA MET A 130 7.79 -10.06 27.46
C MET A 130 6.57 -9.91 26.55
N ASN A 131 5.90 -11.03 26.24
CA ASN A 131 4.70 -11.11 25.42
C ASN A 131 3.63 -10.04 25.76
N LYS A 132 2.76 -9.77 24.78
CA LYS A 132 1.58 -8.94 25.00
C LYS A 132 0.65 -9.59 26.03
N TRP A 133 -0.02 -8.79 26.85
CA TRP A 133 -1.00 -9.27 27.84
C TRP A 133 -2.07 -10.20 27.23
N ASN A 134 -2.55 -9.86 26.04
CA ASN A 134 -3.54 -10.64 25.29
C ASN A 134 -2.91 -11.33 24.06
N GLY A 135 -1.61 -11.63 24.11
CA GLY A 135 -0.89 -12.26 23.02
C GLY A 135 -1.30 -13.72 22.84
N ARG A 136 -1.40 -14.18 21.58
CA ARG A 136 -1.50 -15.62 21.31
C ARG A 136 -0.14 -16.27 21.59
N ASN A 137 -0.19 -17.44 22.20
CA ASN A 137 1.01 -18.25 22.42
C ASN A 137 1.55 -18.74 21.07
N ALA A 138 2.86 -19.01 21.03
CA ALA A 138 3.46 -19.64 19.85
C ALA A 138 2.85 -21.02 19.61
N LYS A 139 2.81 -21.45 18.34
CA LYS A 139 2.22 -22.74 17.97
C LYS A 139 2.95 -23.88 18.69
N GLY A 140 2.23 -24.66 19.48
CA GLY A 140 2.78 -25.80 20.24
C GLY A 140 3.15 -25.51 21.68
N VAL A 141 2.99 -24.26 22.15
CA VAL A 141 3.10 -23.93 23.58
C VAL A 141 1.79 -24.33 24.29
N PRO A 142 1.85 -25.08 25.40
CA PRO A 142 0.66 -25.46 26.17
C PRO A 142 -0.16 -24.26 26.62
N GLU A 143 -1.45 -24.50 26.85
CA GLU A 143 -2.36 -23.47 27.34
C GLU A 143 -1.96 -23.03 28.76
N GLY A 144 -1.77 -21.73 28.96
CA GLY A 144 -1.33 -21.14 30.25
C GLY A 144 0.16 -20.72 30.33
N PHE A 145 0.94 -20.91 29.26
CA PHE A 145 2.32 -20.39 29.10
C PHE A 145 2.38 -19.31 28.03
#